data_AF-A0A2H5YXB9-F1
#
_entry.id   AF-A0A2H5YXB9-F1
#
_cell.length_a   1.000
_cell.length_b   1.000
_cell.length_c   1.000
_cell.angle_alpha   90.00
_cell.angle_beta   90.00
_cell.angle_gamma   90.00
#
_symmetry.space_group_name_H-M   'P 1'
#
loop_
_entity.id
_entity.type
_entity.pdbx_description
1 polymer ?
#
loop_
_entity_poly.entity_id
_entity_poly.type
_entity_poly.pdbx_seq_one_letter_code
_entity_poly.pdbx_strand_id
1 'polypeptide(L)'
;MLAGFRGLERDRWLRCARCGAGWRFPHQHCPFCANSDHRTLRYLAEEGKQDAQRVEVCEICRGYVKTFATLGAWSHGEVLFQDLTTIELDLVAAERDYQRPGSLGFPLAVTVVARELVA
;
A
#
# COMPACT_ATOMS: atom_id res chain seq x y z
N MET A 1 4.70 -3.33 -3.78
CA MET A 1 3.24 -3.06 -3.74
C MET A 1 3.07 -1.56 -3.74
N LEU A 2 2.04 -1.05 -4.42
CA LEU A 2 1.67 0.37 -4.35
C LEU A 2 0.31 0.52 -3.67
N ALA A 3 0.10 1.64 -3.01
CA ALA A 3 -1.21 2.08 -2.55
C ALA A 3 -1.72 3.25 -3.42
N GLY A 4 -3.03 3.33 -3.57
CA GLY A 4 -3.69 4.43 -4.27
C GLY A 4 -4.93 4.88 -3.53
N PHE A 5 -5.08 6.19 -3.31
CA PHE A 5 -6.36 6.79 -2.90
C PHE A 5 -7.14 7.16 -4.15
N ARG A 6 -8.33 6.55 -4.29
CA ARG A 6 -9.13 6.65 -5.51
C ARG A 6 -10.40 7.45 -5.32
N GLY A 7 -10.71 8.27 -6.32
CA GLY A 7 -11.95 9.04 -6.39
C GLY A 7 -12.07 10.08 -5.27
N LEU A 8 -13.25 10.68 -5.17
CA LEU A 8 -13.53 11.76 -4.21
C LEU A 8 -13.62 11.26 -2.77
N GLU A 9 -14.08 10.03 -2.56
CA GLU A 9 -14.12 9.38 -1.24
C GLU A 9 -12.72 8.94 -0.76
N ARG A 10 -11.70 9.10 -1.63
CA ARG A 10 -10.31 8.74 -1.38
C ARG A 10 -10.13 7.29 -0.95
N ASP A 11 -10.97 6.35 -1.39
CA ASP A 11 -10.85 4.93 -1.03
C ASP A 11 -9.42 4.40 -1.24
N ARG A 12 -8.87 3.75 -0.23
CA ARG A 12 -7.52 3.16 -0.30
C ARG A 12 -7.57 1.80 -0.99
N TRP A 13 -6.77 1.69 -2.03
CA TRP A 13 -6.58 0.47 -2.81
C TRP A 13 -5.11 0.07 -2.80
N LEU A 14 -4.85 -1.22 -2.60
CA LEU A 14 -3.52 -1.79 -2.79
C LEU A 14 -3.42 -2.39 -4.18
N ARG A 15 -2.22 -2.31 -4.76
CA ARG A 15 -1.88 -2.84 -6.09
C ARG A 15 -0.64 -3.70 -6.01
N CYS A 16 -0.76 -4.92 -6.51
CA CYS A 16 0.38 -5.80 -6.68
C CYS A 16 1.27 -5.26 -7.81
N ALA A 17 2.53 -4.96 -7.49
CA ALA A 17 3.49 -4.52 -8.51
C ALA A 17 3.85 -5.65 -9.48
N ARG A 18 3.67 -6.93 -9.10
CA ARG A 18 4.01 -8.09 -9.95
C ARG A 18 2.92 -8.44 -10.97
N CYS A 19 1.66 -8.49 -10.55
CA CYS A 19 0.55 -8.94 -11.42
C CYS A 19 -0.53 -7.88 -11.66
N GLY A 20 -0.42 -6.69 -11.05
CA GLY A 20 -1.37 -5.60 -11.24
C GLY A 20 -2.72 -5.77 -10.53
N ALA A 21 -2.98 -6.92 -9.88
CA ALA A 21 -4.18 -7.15 -9.09
C ALA A 21 -4.40 -6.03 -8.06
N GLY A 22 -5.66 -5.69 -7.80
CA GLY A 22 -6.01 -4.62 -6.88
C GLY A 22 -7.18 -4.98 -5.97
N TRP A 23 -7.11 -4.50 -4.73
CA TRP A 23 -8.13 -4.73 -3.71
C TRP A 23 -8.26 -3.51 -2.80
N ARG A 24 -9.46 -3.31 -2.23
CA ARG A 24 -9.70 -2.30 -1.20
C ARG A 24 -8.95 -2.68 0.07
N PHE A 25 -8.45 -1.69 0.78
CA PHE A 25 -7.75 -1.89 2.04
C PHE A 25 -8.06 -0.74 3.02
N PRO A 26 -8.14 -1.00 4.34
CA PRO A 26 -8.47 0.06 5.29
C PRO A 26 -7.43 1.21 5.31
N HIS A 27 -7.93 2.43 5.46
CA HIS A 27 -7.12 3.59 5.85
C HIS A 27 -6.71 3.36 7.32
N GLN A 28 -5.47 3.63 7.71
CA GLN A 28 -4.96 3.36 9.09
C GLN A 28 -4.72 1.88 9.41
N HIS A 29 -4.33 1.07 8.44
CA HIS A 29 -3.73 -0.24 8.71
C HIS A 29 -2.40 -0.39 7.98
N CYS A 30 -1.42 -0.99 8.64
CA CYS A 30 -0.20 -1.44 7.99
C CYS A 30 -0.52 -2.68 7.13
N PRO A 31 -0.25 -2.67 5.82
CA PRO A 31 -0.51 -3.82 4.95
C PRO A 31 0.40 -5.04 5.25
N PHE A 32 1.42 -4.86 6.10
CA PHE A 32 2.42 -5.89 6.38
C PHE A 32 2.24 -6.56 7.73
N CYS A 33 1.97 -5.80 8.80
CA CYS A 33 1.86 -6.34 10.16
C CYS A 33 0.49 -6.12 10.81
N ALA A 34 -0.49 -5.59 10.06
CA ALA A 34 -1.82 -5.24 10.54
C ALA A 34 -1.88 -4.18 11.65
N ASN A 35 -0.76 -3.53 12.00
CA ASN A 35 -0.77 -2.42 12.96
C ASN A 35 -1.80 -1.36 12.55
N SER A 36 -2.70 -1.01 13.46
CA SER A 36 -3.78 -0.06 13.26
C SER A 36 -3.67 1.19 14.15
N ASP A 37 -2.57 1.33 14.91
CA ASP A 37 -2.33 2.51 15.73
C ASP A 37 -1.82 3.68 14.87
N HIS A 38 -2.67 4.70 14.71
CA HIS A 38 -2.36 5.91 13.95
C HIS A 38 -1.13 6.67 14.47
N ARG A 39 -0.72 6.49 15.73
CA ARG A 39 0.47 7.16 16.30
C ARG A 39 1.77 6.57 15.76
N THR A 40 1.75 5.30 15.37
CA THR A 40 2.90 4.54 14.85
C THR A 40 2.81 4.30 13.34
N LEU A 41 1.77 4.84 12.69
CA LEU A 41 1.62 4.93 11.24
C LEU A 41 1.90 6.35 10.80
N ARG A 42 2.94 6.55 9.99
CA ARG A 42 3.39 7.88 9.55
C ARG A 42 3.49 7.94 8.04
N TYR A 43 3.83 9.10 7.51
CA TYR A 43 4.20 9.22 6.12
C TYR A 43 5.41 10.14 5.94
N LEU A 44 6.10 9.94 4.83
CA LEU A 44 7.19 10.76 4.33
C LEU A 44 6.77 11.31 2.98
N ALA A 45 6.91 12.61 2.77
CA ALA A 45 6.56 13.25 1.50
C ALA A 45 7.35 14.54 1.33
N GLU A 46 7.59 14.91 0.08
CA GLU A 46 8.10 16.22 -0.28
C GLU A 46 7.07 17.30 0.07
N GLU A 47 7.55 18.46 0.47
CA GLU A 47 6.70 19.59 0.81
C GLU A 47 5.87 20.01 -0.41
N GLY A 48 4.54 20.08 -0.23
CA GLY A 48 3.57 20.42 -1.28
C GLY A 48 3.07 19.23 -2.11
N LYS A 49 3.65 18.02 -1.96
CA LYS A 49 3.24 16.82 -2.73
C LYS A 49 2.48 15.77 -1.93
N GLN A 50 2.28 15.96 -0.63
CA GLN A 50 1.81 14.99 0.35
C GLN A 50 0.42 14.41 0.04
N ASP A 51 -0.44 15.19 -0.64
CA ASP A 51 -1.75 14.73 -1.08
C ASP A 51 -1.71 13.98 -2.42
N ALA A 52 -0.71 14.24 -3.25
CA ALA A 52 -0.55 13.60 -4.56
C ALA A 52 0.29 12.31 -4.47
N GLN A 53 1.40 12.36 -3.73
CA GLN A 53 2.30 11.22 -3.52
C GLN A 53 2.99 11.28 -2.16
N ARG A 54 3.12 10.12 -1.54
CA ARG A 54 3.81 9.96 -0.25
C ARG A 54 4.27 8.52 -0.06
N VAL A 55 5.13 8.32 0.92
CA VAL A 55 5.47 6.99 1.44
C VAL A 55 4.82 6.82 2.79
N GLU A 56 3.88 5.87 2.91
CA GLU A 56 3.30 5.51 4.20
C GLU A 56 4.22 4.50 4.88
N VAL A 57 4.59 4.76 6.14
CA VAL A 57 5.56 3.97 6.90
C VAL A 57 4.95 3.46 8.21
N CYS A 58 5.42 2.32 8.67
CA CYS A 58 5.03 1.73 9.95
C CYS A 58 6.24 1.65 10.89
N GLU A 59 6.15 2.29 12.06
CA GLU A 59 7.21 2.28 13.06
C GLU A 59 7.39 0.90 13.71
N ILE A 60 6.33 0.08 13.78
CA ILE A 60 6.34 -1.25 14.40
C ILE A 60 7.12 -2.28 13.57
N CYS A 61 6.80 -2.42 12.28
CA CYS A 61 7.45 -3.41 11.42
C CYS A 61 8.52 -2.83 10.51
N ARG A 62 8.76 -1.52 10.57
CA ARG A 62 9.71 -0.79 9.72
C ARG A 62 9.44 -0.95 8.22
N GLY A 63 8.19 -1.30 7.86
CA GLY A 63 7.75 -1.45 6.48
C GLY A 63 7.23 -0.14 5.88
N TYR A 64 7.29 0.00 4.55
CA TYR A 64 6.69 1.13 3.85
C TYR A 64 5.92 0.74 2.58
N VAL A 65 5.00 1.62 2.16
CA VAL A 65 4.27 1.54 0.90
C VAL A 65 4.17 2.92 0.23
N LYS A 66 4.62 3.01 -1.02
CA LYS A 66 4.39 4.21 -1.84
C LYS A 66 2.91 4.37 -2.12
N THR A 67 2.40 5.58 -1.97
CA THR A 67 0.98 5.88 -2.01
C THR A 67 0.74 7.09 -2.89
N PHE A 68 -0.24 6.97 -3.80
CA PHE A 68 -0.56 8.00 -4.79
C PHE A 68 -2.05 8.36 -4.76
N ALA A 69 -2.41 9.62 -5.00
CA ALA A 69 -3.79 9.98 -5.29
C ALA A 69 -4.06 9.84 -6.79
N THR A 70 -5.11 9.10 -7.15
CA THR A 70 -5.48 8.84 -8.53
C THR A 70 -6.99 8.99 -8.71
N LEU A 71 -7.43 9.49 -9.87
CA LEU A 71 -8.88 9.57 -10.16
C LEU A 71 -9.48 8.18 -10.45
N GLY A 72 -8.68 7.28 -11.03
CA GLY A 72 -9.11 5.94 -11.43
C GLY A 72 -8.04 4.89 -11.20
N ALA A 73 -8.35 3.66 -11.62
CA ALA A 73 -7.40 2.55 -11.54
C ALA A 73 -6.35 2.65 -12.65
N TRP A 74 -5.07 2.64 -12.26
CA TRP A 74 -3.97 2.42 -13.20
C TRP A 74 -3.99 1.01 -13.79
N SER A 75 -3.61 0.86 -15.05
CA SER A 75 -3.22 -0.42 -15.64
C SER A 75 -2.02 -1.04 -14.92
N HIS A 76 -1.72 -2.31 -15.20
CA HIS A 76 -0.54 -2.95 -14.64
C HIS A 76 0.77 -2.25 -15.07
N GLY A 77 0.87 -1.85 -16.34
CA GLY A 77 2.02 -1.13 -16.88
C GLY A 77 2.23 0.23 -16.20
N GLU A 78 1.16 0.99 -15.96
CA GLU A 78 1.23 2.25 -15.21
C GLU A 78 1.67 2.04 -13.75
N VAL A 79 1.18 0.99 -13.07
CA VAL A 79 1.63 0.66 -11.71
C VAL A 79 3.14 0.37 -11.70
N LEU A 80 3.63 -0.43 -12.64
CA LEU A 80 5.06 -0.72 -12.77
C LEU A 80 5.88 0.53 -13.05
N PHE A 81 5.41 1.35 -14.00
CA PHE A 81 6.06 2.59 -14.38
C PHE A 81 6.17 3.53 -13.18
N GLN A 82 5.08 3.78 -12.47
CA GLN A 82 5.06 4.65 -11.28
C GLN A 82 5.93 4.11 -10.15
N ASP A 83 6.01 2.79 -9.93
CA ASP A 83 6.90 2.21 -8.93
C ASP A 83 8.39 2.47 -9.28
N LEU A 84 8.75 2.40 -10.57
CA LEU A 84 10.12 2.59 -11.05
C LEU A 84 10.53 4.07 -11.11
N THR A 85 9.65 4.94 -11.60
CA THR A 85 9.96 6.37 -11.81
C THR A 85 9.92 7.19 -10.54
N THR A 86 9.55 6.59 -9.41
CA THR A 86 9.50 7.25 -8.10
C THR A 86 10.50 6.65 -7.12
N ILE A 87 11.66 6.22 -7.61
CA ILE A 87 12.69 5.55 -6.80
C ILE A 87 13.20 6.42 -5.65
N GLU A 88 13.15 7.74 -5.80
CA GLU A 88 13.47 8.70 -4.75
C GLU A 88 12.64 8.50 -3.48
N LEU A 89 11.38 8.06 -3.63
CA LEU A 89 10.53 7.71 -2.49
C LEU A 89 11.05 6.48 -1.73
N ASP A 90 11.61 5.49 -2.43
CA ASP A 90 12.25 4.35 -1.77
C ASP A 90 13.53 4.78 -1.05
N LEU A 91 14.34 5.65 -1.66
CA LEU A 91 15.58 6.16 -1.06
C LEU A 91 15.32 6.93 0.24
N VAL A 92 14.35 7.85 0.22
CA VAL A 92 13.95 8.65 1.40
C VAL A 92 13.41 7.77 2.54
N ALA A 93 12.82 6.61 2.21
CA ALA A 93 12.41 5.63 3.20
C ALA A 93 13.60 4.82 3.75
N ALA A 94 14.47 4.37 2.86
CA ALA A 94 15.66 3.59 3.20
C ALA A 94 16.66 4.36 4.06
N GLU A 95 16.87 5.66 3.80
CA GLU A 95 17.71 6.56 4.63
C GLU A 95 17.22 6.67 6.07
N ARG A 96 15.95 6.36 6.32
CA ARG A 96 15.34 6.33 7.65
C ARG A 96 15.15 4.91 8.17
N ASP A 97 15.87 3.93 7.64
CA ASP A 97 15.80 2.49 7.99
C ASP A 97 14.40 1.88 7.85
N TYR A 98 13.63 2.31 6.85
CA TYR A 98 12.44 1.60 6.42
C TYR A 98 12.75 0.71 5.22
N GLN A 99 12.06 -0.42 5.13
CA GLN A 99 12.28 -1.40 4.08
C GLN A 99 10.98 -1.74 3.38
N ARG A 100 11.09 -2.12 2.10
CA ARG A 100 9.97 -2.70 1.37
C ARG A 100 9.88 -4.17 1.76
N PRO A 101 8.86 -4.62 2.51
CA PRO A 101 8.84 -5.99 3.01
C PRO A 101 8.71 -7.00 1.87
N GLY A 102 9.53 -8.05 1.90
CA GLY A 102 9.48 -9.14 0.92
C GLY A 102 8.34 -10.14 1.15
N SER A 103 7.68 -10.07 2.32
CA SER A 103 6.57 -10.95 2.70
C SER A 103 5.24 -10.51 2.08
N LEU A 104 4.32 -11.48 1.89
CA LEU A 104 3.00 -11.28 1.27
C LEU A 104 2.01 -10.45 2.11
N GLY A 105 2.36 -10.08 3.34
CA GLY A 105 1.50 -9.35 4.28
C GLY A 105 1.48 -10.04 5.64
N PHE A 106 0.49 -9.70 6.47
CA PHE A 106 0.23 -10.40 7.73
C PHE A 106 -0.56 -11.69 7.48
N PRO A 107 -0.40 -12.74 8.32
CA PRO A 107 -1.12 -13.99 8.15
C PRO A 107 -2.63 -13.79 8.28
N LEU A 108 -3.40 -14.39 7.37
CA LEU A 108 -4.85 -14.38 7.43
C LEU A 108 -5.35 -15.62 8.19
N ALA A 109 -6.16 -15.42 9.22
CA ALA A 109 -6.91 -16.49 9.85
C ALA A 109 -8.16 -16.79 9.01
N VAL A 110 -8.05 -17.73 8.06
CA VAL A 110 -9.14 -18.10 7.15
C VAL A 110 -9.57 -19.54 7.42
N THR A 111 -10.89 -19.76 7.50
CA THR A 111 -11.49 -21.11 7.52
C THR A 111 -12.28 -21.29 6.23
N VAL A 112 -11.97 -22.33 5.47
CA VAL A 112 -12.72 -22.69 4.26
C VAL A 112 -13.86 -23.62 4.67
N VAL A 113 -15.10 -23.20 4.44
CA VAL A 113 -16.30 -24.00 4.73
C VAL A 113 -16.88 -24.45 3.39
N ALA A 114 -16.99 -25.77 3.19
CA ALA A 114 -17.67 -26.30 2.01
C ALA A 114 -19.16 -25.93 2.07
N ARG A 115 -19.69 -25.39 0.97
CA ARG A 115 -21.14 -25.29 0.77
C ARG A 115 -21.56 -26.44 -0.13
N GLU A 116 -22.54 -27.23 0.32
CA GLU A 116 -23.24 -28.16 -0.57
C GLU A 116 -23.95 -27.34 -1.64
N LEU A 117 -23.63 -27.62 -2.91
CA LEU A 117 -24.36 -27.09 -4.05
C LEU A 117 -25.68 -27.86 -4.12
N VAL A 118 -26.79 -27.20 -3.78
CA VAL A 118 -28.12 -27.77 -4.00
C VAL A 118 -28.32 -27.88 -5.50
N ALA A 119 -28.54 -29.11 -5.97
CA ALA A 119 -28.76 -29.47 -7.37
C ALA A 119 -30.11 -28.95 -7.89
#